data_AF-A0A7W2M0X7-F1
#
_entry.id   AF-A0A7W2M0X7-F1
#
_cell.length_a   1.000
_cell.length_b   1.000
_cell.length_c   1.000
_cell.angle_alpha   90.00
_cell.angle_beta   90.00
_cell.angle_gamma   90.00
#
_symmetry.space_group_name_H-M   'P 1'
#
loop_
_entity.id
_entity.type
_entity.pdbx_description
1 polymer ?
#
loop_
_entity_poly.entity_id
_entity_poly.type
_entity_poly.pdbx_seq_one_letter_code
_entity_poly.pdbx_strand_id
1 'polypeptide(L)'
;MLDCPLPRSLHYVEDSQPGLARRRWRDRFIYLDADGERVRDKDTLARIAALVIPPAYTDVWICADPQGHLQATGRDARGRKQYRYHVQWRELRDQHKYGRMLAFAQVLPKLRAQLETYLARPGLDREKVMALVVSLLDHTLIRIGNQRYLRDNQSYGLTTLRNRHVEVKGSSIRFQFRGKRGVEHNVTLNDRRLANLLKRCMELPGQALFQYLDADGQRHSVGSAEVNQFLQQLTGADFTAKDYRTWAGSSLALDLLRPLAWEPEAEAKRQVAAIVRQVATRLGNTPAVCRRCYIHPAVLEHYALGRLADLPKHRVRKGLDPEEVALLVFLQALEEQDGH
;
A
#
# COMPACT_ATOMS: atom_id res chain seq x y z
N MET A 1 -7.39 11.65 2.30
CA MET A 1 -6.31 11.62 1.27
C MET A 1 -5.64 13.01 1.22
N LEU A 2 -5.30 13.60 2.38
CA LEU A 2 -5.03 15.04 2.49
C LEU A 2 -3.78 15.45 3.29
N ASP A 3 -2.84 14.55 3.59
CA ASP A 3 -1.63 14.92 4.37
C ASP A 3 -0.39 15.24 3.51
N CYS A 4 -0.57 15.50 2.21
CA CYS A 4 0.49 16.00 1.34
C CYS A 4 0.02 17.36 0.82
N PRO A 5 0.50 18.49 1.39
CA PRO A 5 0.12 19.80 0.88
C PRO A 5 0.55 19.88 -0.58
N LEU A 6 -0.36 20.35 -1.42
CA LEU A 6 -0.09 20.51 -2.83
C LEU A 6 1.13 21.43 -3.02
N PRO A 7 2.10 21.12 -3.90
CA PRO A 7 3.16 22.06 -4.24
C PRO A 7 2.54 23.41 -4.60
N ARG A 8 3.16 24.53 -4.17
CA ARG A 8 2.64 25.88 -4.47
C ARG A 8 2.47 26.14 -5.98
N SER A 9 3.18 25.39 -6.82
CA SER A 9 3.09 25.43 -8.28
C SER A 9 1.89 24.70 -8.87
N LEU A 10 1.17 23.90 -8.08
CA LEU A 10 0.04 23.08 -8.54
C LEU A 10 -1.28 23.59 -7.99
N HIS A 11 -2.38 23.18 -8.63
CA HIS A 11 -3.75 23.46 -8.18
C HIS A 11 -4.53 22.18 -7.88
N TYR A 12 -5.40 22.25 -6.86
CA TYR A 12 -6.34 21.16 -6.58
C TYR A 12 -7.48 21.20 -7.61
N VAL A 13 -7.68 20.09 -8.32
CA VAL A 13 -8.69 19.98 -9.38
C VAL A 13 -9.42 18.66 -9.23
N GLU A 14 -10.72 18.67 -9.53
CA GLU A 14 -11.56 17.47 -9.54
C GLU A 14 -12.04 17.21 -10.96
N ASP A 15 -12.25 15.94 -11.31
CA ASP A 15 -12.72 15.58 -12.65
C ASP A 15 -14.23 15.72 -12.85
N SER A 16 -14.91 16.32 -11.87
CA SER A 16 -16.25 16.90 -11.99
C SER A 16 -16.23 18.31 -12.60
N GLN A 17 -15.07 18.98 -12.60
CA GLN A 17 -14.90 20.33 -13.14
C GLN A 17 -14.85 20.29 -14.68
N PRO A 18 -15.16 21.41 -15.36
CA PRO A 18 -14.97 21.53 -16.81
C PRO A 18 -13.54 21.15 -17.23
N GLY A 19 -13.41 20.40 -18.31
CA GLY A 19 -12.13 19.91 -18.82
C GLY A 19 -12.24 19.49 -20.27
N LEU A 20 -11.16 18.94 -20.81
CA LEU A 20 -11.11 18.49 -22.19
C LEU A 20 -11.62 17.04 -22.29
N ALA A 21 -12.47 16.80 -23.28
CA ALA A 21 -12.98 15.47 -23.60
C ALA A 21 -12.21 14.84 -24.76
N ARG A 22 -11.94 13.54 -24.68
CA ARG A 22 -11.36 12.78 -25.81
C ARG A 22 -12.47 12.08 -26.59
N ARG A 23 -12.57 12.35 -27.89
CA ARG A 23 -13.52 11.69 -28.81
C ARG A 23 -12.79 10.98 -29.94
N ARG A 24 -13.26 9.80 -30.32
CA ARG A 24 -12.73 9.09 -31.49
C ARG A 24 -13.33 9.69 -32.76
N TRP A 25 -12.47 10.00 -33.74
CA TRP A 25 -12.86 10.50 -35.05
C TRP A 25 -12.07 9.76 -36.13
N ARG A 26 -12.76 8.90 -36.88
CA ARG A 26 -12.14 7.92 -37.80
C ARG A 26 -11.08 7.08 -37.04
N ASP A 27 -9.84 7.08 -37.53
CA ASP A 27 -8.72 6.32 -36.94
C ASP A 27 -7.89 7.12 -35.92
N ARG A 28 -8.34 8.33 -35.55
CA ARG A 28 -7.61 9.23 -34.65
C ARG A 28 -8.48 9.67 -33.48
N PHE A 29 -7.84 10.23 -32.46
CA PHE A 29 -8.53 10.94 -31.39
C PHE A 29 -8.53 12.44 -31.70
N ILE A 30 -9.66 13.08 -31.43
CA ILE A 30 -9.78 14.54 -31.32
C ILE A 30 -10.05 14.88 -29.86
N TYR A 31 -9.65 16.09 -29.48
CA TYR A 31 -9.87 16.63 -28.15
C TYR A 31 -10.80 17.82 -28.27
N LEU A 32 -11.80 17.86 -27.41
CA LEU A 32 -12.81 18.91 -27.34
C LEU A 32 -12.64 19.64 -26.02
N ASP A 33 -12.81 20.95 -26.01
CA ASP A 33 -12.89 21.72 -24.76
C ASP A 33 -14.26 21.60 -24.09
N ALA A 34 -14.46 22.40 -23.04
CA ALA A 34 -15.70 22.40 -22.25
C ALA A 34 -16.93 22.85 -23.05
N ASP A 35 -16.72 23.68 -24.09
CA ASP A 35 -17.76 24.19 -24.98
C ASP A 35 -18.02 23.23 -26.17
N GLY A 36 -17.21 22.17 -26.28
CA GLY A 36 -17.30 21.18 -27.35
C GLY A 36 -16.54 21.57 -28.61
N GLU A 37 -15.75 22.65 -28.58
CA GLU A 37 -14.93 23.07 -29.70
C GLU A 37 -13.64 22.27 -29.78
N ARG A 38 -13.11 22.13 -31.00
CA ARG A 38 -11.93 21.31 -31.23
C ARG A 38 -10.67 22.03 -30.76
N VAL A 39 -9.95 21.42 -29.82
CA VAL A 39 -8.63 21.88 -29.38
C VAL A 39 -7.62 21.73 -30.52
N ARG A 40 -7.00 22.86 -30.90
CA ARG A 40 -5.94 22.94 -31.93
C ARG A 40 -4.61 23.46 -31.40
N ASP A 41 -4.61 23.96 -30.17
CA ASP A 41 -3.41 24.48 -29.52
C ASP A 41 -2.32 23.40 -29.41
N LYS A 42 -1.12 23.73 -29.91
CA LYS A 42 -0.03 22.75 -30.04
C LYS A 42 0.50 22.32 -28.68
N ASP A 43 0.61 23.24 -27.74
CA ASP A 43 1.18 22.99 -26.42
C ASP A 43 0.24 22.11 -25.58
N THR A 44 -1.06 22.39 -25.65
CA THR A 44 -2.11 21.55 -25.05
C THR A 44 -2.09 20.14 -25.63
N LEU A 45 -2.01 20.00 -26.97
CA LEU A 45 -1.96 18.68 -27.60
C LEU A 45 -0.69 17.90 -27.24
N ALA A 46 0.47 18.57 -27.16
CA ALA A 46 1.73 17.96 -26.73
C ALA A 46 1.65 17.47 -25.28
N ARG A 47 1.09 18.28 -24.38
CA ARG A 47 0.84 17.90 -22.98
C ARG A 47 -0.05 16.66 -22.89
N ILE A 48 -1.15 16.63 -23.63
CA ILE A 48 -2.07 15.48 -23.64
C ILE A 48 -1.36 14.22 -24.13
N ALA A 49 -0.54 14.32 -25.18
CA ALA A 49 0.25 13.19 -25.67
C ALA A 49 1.21 12.65 -24.60
N ALA A 50 1.87 13.53 -23.84
CA ALA A 50 2.77 13.16 -22.75
C ALA A 50 2.08 12.46 -21.57
N LEU A 51 0.74 12.58 -21.42
CA LEU A 51 -0.01 11.84 -20.39
C LEU A 51 -0.13 10.34 -20.70
N VAL A 52 0.14 9.93 -21.95
CA VAL A 52 0.08 8.53 -22.41
C VAL A 52 -1.23 7.86 -21.95
N ILE A 53 -2.36 8.49 -22.32
CA ILE A 53 -3.70 7.97 -22.00
C ILE A 53 -3.99 6.80 -22.94
N PRO A 54 -4.13 5.55 -22.44
CA PRO A 54 -4.31 4.40 -23.30
C PRO A 54 -5.50 4.57 -24.26
N PRO A 55 -5.37 4.15 -25.53
CA PRO A 55 -6.41 4.34 -26.54
C PRO A 55 -7.71 3.58 -26.19
N ALA A 56 -7.60 2.48 -25.43
CA ALA A 56 -8.74 1.69 -24.99
C ALA A 56 -9.56 2.32 -23.84
N TYR A 57 -9.11 3.45 -23.25
CA TYR A 57 -9.87 4.08 -22.17
C TYR A 57 -11.12 4.80 -22.68
N THR A 58 -12.24 4.64 -21.99
CA THR A 58 -13.50 5.37 -22.22
C THR A 58 -13.69 6.46 -21.16
N ASP A 59 -14.72 7.31 -21.31
CA ASP A 59 -15.05 8.39 -20.37
C ASP A 59 -13.84 9.21 -19.92
N VAL A 60 -13.04 9.63 -20.89
CA VAL A 60 -11.78 10.33 -20.62
C VAL A 60 -12.05 11.81 -20.39
N TRP A 61 -11.72 12.25 -19.18
CA TRP A 61 -11.62 13.65 -18.79
C TRP A 61 -10.15 14.05 -18.69
N ILE A 62 -9.79 15.22 -19.21
CA ILE A 62 -8.43 15.75 -19.17
C ILE A 62 -8.51 17.15 -18.56
N CYS A 63 -7.65 17.44 -17.60
CA CYS A 63 -7.63 18.74 -16.94
C CYS A 63 -7.22 19.84 -17.94
N ALA A 64 -8.01 20.92 -17.98
CA ALA A 64 -7.71 22.11 -18.76
C ALA A 64 -6.48 22.84 -18.20
N ASP A 65 -6.33 22.88 -16.88
CA ASP A 65 -5.19 23.48 -16.20
C ASP A 65 -3.94 22.58 -16.28
N PRO A 66 -2.84 23.02 -16.92
CA PRO A 66 -1.59 22.26 -16.95
C PRO A 66 -0.99 22.05 -15.56
N GLN A 67 -1.30 22.90 -14.58
CA GLN A 67 -0.84 22.81 -13.19
C GLN A 67 -1.82 22.07 -12.27
N GLY A 68 -2.93 21.55 -12.80
CA GLY A 68 -3.83 20.69 -12.03
C GLY A 68 -3.13 19.42 -11.56
N HIS A 69 -3.16 19.12 -10.26
CA HIS A 69 -2.48 17.94 -9.72
C HIS A 69 -2.97 16.63 -10.34
N LEU A 70 -4.27 16.55 -10.67
CA LEU A 70 -4.90 15.51 -11.46
C LEU A 70 -4.98 15.98 -12.91
N GLN A 71 -4.28 15.29 -13.81
CA GLN A 71 -4.15 15.68 -15.22
C GLN A 71 -5.14 14.99 -16.14
N ALA A 72 -5.53 13.75 -15.85
CA ALA A 72 -6.60 13.07 -16.58
C ALA A 72 -7.21 11.93 -15.78
N THR A 73 -8.47 11.63 -16.09
CA THR A 73 -9.13 10.39 -15.68
C THR A 73 -9.70 9.68 -16.91
N GLY A 74 -9.99 8.39 -16.74
CA GLY A 74 -10.64 7.58 -17.77
C GLY A 74 -11.00 6.22 -17.22
N ARG A 75 -11.86 5.49 -17.90
CA ARG A 75 -12.24 4.12 -17.54
C ARG A 75 -11.46 3.13 -18.38
N ASP A 76 -10.82 2.16 -17.75
CA ASP A 76 -10.20 1.06 -18.48
C ASP A 76 -11.24 0.08 -19.04
N ALA A 77 -10.79 -0.94 -19.79
CA ALA A 77 -11.64 -1.97 -20.37
C ALA A 77 -12.49 -2.77 -19.35
N ARG A 78 -12.23 -2.61 -18.04
CA ARG A 78 -13.02 -3.20 -16.94
C ARG A 78 -13.89 -2.16 -16.23
N GLY A 79 -14.09 -0.98 -16.82
CA GLY A 79 -14.87 0.12 -16.25
C GLY A 79 -14.24 0.79 -15.03
N ARG A 80 -12.98 0.48 -14.70
CA ARG A 80 -12.30 1.05 -13.52
C ARG A 80 -11.78 2.43 -13.84
N LYS A 81 -12.11 3.40 -12.99
CA LYS A 81 -11.58 4.76 -13.06
C LYS A 81 -10.08 4.72 -12.81
N GLN A 82 -9.33 5.20 -13.79
CA GLN A 82 -7.89 5.32 -13.81
C GLN A 82 -7.53 6.79 -13.79
N TYR A 83 -6.39 7.11 -13.18
CA TYR A 83 -5.95 8.48 -12.95
C TYR A 83 -4.58 8.69 -13.61
N ARG A 84 -4.33 9.91 -14.07
CA ARG A 84 -3.03 10.44 -14.47
C ARG A 84 -2.80 11.70 -13.66
N TYR A 85 -1.68 11.77 -12.98
CA TYR A 85 -1.33 12.91 -12.13
C TYR A 85 -0.15 13.68 -12.71
N HIS A 86 -0.06 14.95 -12.34
CA HIS A 86 1.10 15.80 -12.63
C HIS A 86 2.40 15.15 -12.13
N VAL A 87 3.54 15.43 -12.77
CA VAL A 87 4.84 14.79 -12.44
C VAL A 87 5.29 15.20 -11.04
N GLN A 88 5.23 16.50 -10.74
CA GLN A 88 5.60 17.05 -9.44
C GLN A 88 4.70 16.52 -8.31
N TRP A 89 3.42 16.28 -8.58
CA TRP A 89 2.53 15.65 -7.60
C TRP A 89 2.92 14.19 -7.32
N ARG A 90 3.36 13.44 -8.35
CA ARG A 90 3.85 12.07 -8.16
C ARG A 90 5.14 12.05 -7.36
N GLU A 91 6.08 12.92 -7.68
CA GLU A 91 7.37 13.05 -6.99
C GLU A 91 7.18 13.44 -5.52
N LEU A 92 6.38 14.48 -5.26
CA LEU A 92 6.08 14.90 -3.90
C LEU A 92 5.34 13.80 -3.12
N ARG A 93 4.38 13.11 -3.74
CA ARG A 93 3.67 12.00 -3.08
C ARG A 93 4.58 10.82 -2.79
N ASP A 94 5.52 10.53 -3.68
CA ASP A 94 6.52 9.47 -3.47
C ASP A 94 7.50 9.87 -2.35
N GLN A 95 7.92 11.13 -2.26
CA GLN A 95 8.71 11.67 -1.14
C GLN A 95 7.93 11.66 0.19
N HIS A 96 6.71 12.19 0.23
CA HIS A 96 5.83 12.18 1.41
C HIS A 96 5.49 10.76 1.88
N LYS A 97 5.34 9.80 0.95
CA LYS A 97 5.12 8.39 1.29
C LYS A 97 6.25 7.83 2.16
N TYR A 98 7.47 8.30 1.96
CA TYR A 98 8.64 7.88 2.73
C TYR A 98 8.87 8.75 3.96
N GLY A 99 8.63 10.06 3.89
CA GLY A 99 8.68 10.94 5.07
C GLY A 99 7.71 10.50 6.17
N ARG A 100 6.54 9.95 5.82
CA ARG A 100 5.57 9.43 6.79
C ARG A 100 5.95 8.07 7.39
N MET A 101 7.01 7.41 6.90
CA MET A 101 7.45 6.11 7.38
C MET A 101 8.06 6.20 8.78
N LEU A 102 8.82 7.27 9.07
CA LEU A 102 9.38 7.51 10.39
C LEU A 102 8.25 7.72 11.42
N ALA A 103 7.26 8.54 11.09
CA ALA A 103 6.07 8.71 11.92
C ALA A 103 5.35 7.37 12.17
N PHE A 104 5.17 6.54 11.12
CA PHE A 104 4.58 5.20 11.28
C PHE A 104 5.37 4.32 12.25
N ALA A 105 6.70 4.29 12.12
CA ALA A 105 7.59 3.52 12.99
C ALA A 105 7.49 3.95 14.46
N GLN A 106 7.28 5.25 14.71
CA GLN A 106 7.11 5.79 16.06
C GLN A 106 5.77 5.38 16.69
N VAL A 107 4.67 5.30 15.90
CA VAL A 107 3.36 4.91 16.44
C VAL A 107 3.19 3.40 16.58
N LEU A 108 3.90 2.61 15.77
CA LEU A 108 3.69 1.17 15.63
C LEU A 108 3.76 0.39 16.95
N PRO A 109 4.69 0.65 17.89
CA PRO A 109 4.72 -0.03 19.19
C PRO A 109 3.45 0.19 20.02
N LYS A 110 2.95 1.43 20.05
CA LYS A 110 1.73 1.79 20.77
C LYS A 110 0.51 1.14 20.10
N LEU A 111 0.46 1.16 18.78
CA LEU A 111 -0.59 0.52 18.00
C LEU A 111 -0.62 -1.00 18.27
N ARG A 112 0.51 -1.69 18.22
CA ARG A 112 0.61 -3.12 18.56
C ARG A 112 0.09 -3.37 19.98
N ALA A 113 0.52 -2.59 20.98
CA ALA A 113 0.02 -2.74 22.35
C ALA A 113 -1.49 -2.51 22.50
N GLN A 114 -2.08 -1.58 21.73
CA GLN A 114 -3.53 -1.39 21.71
C GLN A 114 -4.25 -2.59 21.07
N LEU A 115 -3.73 -3.12 19.95
CA LEU A 115 -4.29 -4.31 19.30
C LEU A 115 -4.29 -5.51 20.26
N GLU A 116 -3.20 -5.72 21.01
CA GLU A 116 -3.12 -6.76 22.05
C GLU A 116 -4.26 -6.64 23.07
N THR A 117 -4.59 -5.40 23.47
CA THR A 117 -5.67 -5.10 24.41
C THR A 117 -7.04 -5.50 23.83
N TYR A 118 -7.31 -5.20 22.56
CA TYR A 118 -8.54 -5.63 21.88
C TYR A 118 -8.62 -7.16 21.75
N LEU A 119 -7.51 -7.80 21.38
CA LEU A 119 -7.45 -9.26 21.22
C LEU A 119 -7.67 -10.01 22.55
N ALA A 120 -7.36 -9.38 23.68
CA ALA A 120 -7.55 -9.95 25.03
C ALA A 120 -8.99 -9.86 25.56
N ARG A 121 -9.86 -9.02 24.97
CA ARG A 121 -11.26 -8.84 25.45
C ARG A 121 -12.06 -10.14 25.37
N PRO A 122 -13.07 -10.37 26.22
CA PRO A 122 -14.02 -11.48 26.02
C PRO A 122 -14.84 -11.28 24.75
N GLY A 123 -15.52 -12.33 24.28
CA GLY A 123 -16.36 -12.23 23.08
C GLY A 123 -15.58 -12.08 21.76
N LEU A 124 -16.32 -11.79 20.70
CA LEU A 124 -15.83 -11.58 19.32
C LEU A 124 -16.59 -10.39 18.71
N ASP A 125 -16.46 -9.23 19.36
CA ASP A 125 -17.06 -7.98 18.91
C ASP A 125 -16.36 -7.42 17.66
N ARG A 126 -16.95 -6.36 17.10
CA ARG A 126 -16.46 -5.66 15.91
C ARG A 126 -14.98 -5.29 16.05
N GLU A 127 -14.62 -4.57 17.11
CA GLU A 127 -13.28 -4.04 17.32
C GLU A 127 -12.25 -5.15 17.47
N LYS A 128 -12.60 -6.26 18.10
CA LYS A 128 -11.71 -7.42 18.22
C LYS A 128 -11.49 -8.12 16.88
N VAL A 129 -12.51 -8.22 16.03
CA VAL A 129 -12.32 -8.75 14.66
C VAL A 129 -11.48 -7.77 13.83
N MET A 130 -11.67 -6.45 13.96
CA MET A 130 -10.78 -5.47 13.31
C MET A 130 -9.34 -5.62 13.79
N ALA A 131 -9.12 -5.76 15.10
CA ALA A 131 -7.80 -5.95 15.68
C ALA A 131 -7.15 -7.24 15.16
N LEU A 132 -7.92 -8.33 15.05
CA LEU A 132 -7.47 -9.58 14.44
C LEU A 132 -7.01 -9.36 13.00
N VAL A 133 -7.78 -8.66 12.18
CA VAL A 133 -7.43 -8.38 10.77
C VAL A 133 -6.15 -7.54 10.69
N VAL A 134 -6.01 -6.51 11.52
CA VAL A 134 -4.81 -5.67 11.55
C VAL A 134 -3.59 -6.45 12.04
N SER A 135 -3.71 -7.27 13.08
CA SER A 135 -2.61 -8.13 13.54
C SER A 135 -2.20 -9.13 12.47
N LEU A 136 -3.15 -9.72 11.73
CA LEU A 136 -2.82 -10.60 10.61
C LEU A 136 -2.14 -9.85 9.47
N LEU A 137 -2.57 -8.62 9.17
CA LEU A 137 -1.87 -7.76 8.20
C LEU A 137 -0.42 -7.54 8.60
N ASP A 138 -0.17 -7.21 9.86
CA ASP A 138 1.17 -6.96 10.41
C ASP A 138 2.08 -8.19 10.25
N HIS A 139 1.61 -9.36 10.67
CA HIS A 139 2.42 -10.59 10.67
C HIS A 139 2.59 -11.22 9.28
N THR A 140 1.55 -11.16 8.44
CA THR A 140 1.52 -11.89 7.15
C THR A 140 1.82 -10.99 5.96
N LEU A 141 1.68 -9.67 6.13
CA LEU A 141 1.75 -8.67 5.07
C LEU A 141 0.75 -8.91 3.93
N ILE A 142 -0.26 -9.78 4.12
CA ILE A 142 -1.30 -10.00 3.11
C ILE A 142 -2.04 -8.68 2.88
N ARG A 143 -2.31 -8.36 1.61
CA ARG A 143 -3.05 -7.13 1.28
C ARG A 143 -4.44 -7.17 1.90
N ILE A 144 -4.91 -6.01 2.36
CA ILE A 144 -6.22 -5.90 3.02
C ILE A 144 -7.37 -6.43 2.16
N GLY A 145 -7.28 -6.34 0.83
CA GLY A 145 -8.36 -6.77 -0.08
C GLY A 145 -9.47 -5.73 -0.18
N ASN A 146 -10.34 -5.87 -1.18
CA ASN A 146 -11.53 -5.03 -1.37
C ASN A 146 -12.54 -5.83 -2.22
N GLN A 147 -13.82 -5.76 -1.89
CA GLN A 147 -14.90 -6.49 -2.57
C GLN A 147 -14.97 -6.27 -4.09
N ARG A 148 -14.62 -5.09 -4.60
CA ARG A 148 -14.50 -4.80 -6.03
C ARG A 148 -13.48 -5.70 -6.71
N TYR A 149 -12.30 -5.88 -6.12
CA TYR A 149 -11.27 -6.74 -6.70
C TYR A 149 -11.68 -8.23 -6.67
N LEU A 150 -12.41 -8.64 -5.63
CA LEU A 150 -13.00 -9.96 -5.55
C LEU A 150 -13.99 -10.20 -6.69
N ARG A 151 -14.94 -9.28 -6.90
CA ARG A 151 -15.96 -9.38 -7.96
C ARG A 151 -15.34 -9.39 -9.36
N ASP A 152 -14.46 -8.43 -9.63
CA ASP A 152 -13.97 -8.19 -11.00
C ASP A 152 -12.86 -9.17 -11.43
N ASN A 153 -12.14 -9.77 -10.47
CA ASN A 153 -10.90 -10.52 -10.77
C ASN A 153 -10.74 -11.83 -10.00
N GLN A 154 -11.73 -12.22 -9.19
CA GLN A 154 -11.64 -13.35 -8.25
C GLN A 154 -10.33 -13.32 -7.43
N SER A 155 -9.89 -12.11 -7.09
CA SER A 155 -8.64 -11.87 -6.36
C SER A 155 -8.95 -11.57 -4.90
N TYR A 156 -8.33 -12.31 -3.99
CA TYR A 156 -8.56 -12.20 -2.56
C TYR A 156 -7.45 -11.39 -1.85
N GLY A 157 -7.83 -10.81 -0.72
CA GLY A 157 -7.00 -10.24 0.34
C GLY A 157 -7.72 -10.41 1.68
N LEU A 158 -7.11 -10.03 2.81
CA LEU A 158 -7.58 -10.38 4.16
C LEU A 158 -9.09 -10.24 4.35
N THR A 159 -9.66 -9.05 4.15
CA THR A 159 -11.10 -8.75 4.32
C THR A 159 -12.04 -9.46 3.35
N THR A 160 -11.50 -10.10 2.33
CA THR A 160 -12.26 -10.85 1.31
C THR A 160 -12.01 -12.35 1.37
N LEU A 161 -11.14 -12.82 2.28
CA LEU A 161 -10.90 -14.24 2.48
C LEU A 161 -12.19 -14.97 2.88
N ARG A 162 -12.22 -16.26 2.56
CA ARG A 162 -13.29 -17.18 2.88
C ARG A 162 -12.72 -18.31 3.74
N ASN A 163 -13.58 -19.01 4.47
CA ASN A 163 -13.16 -20.12 5.34
C ASN A 163 -12.30 -21.16 4.59
N ARG A 164 -12.65 -21.47 3.32
CA ARG A 164 -11.88 -22.39 2.46
C ARG A 164 -10.44 -21.98 2.15
N HIS A 165 -10.08 -20.71 2.34
CA HIS A 165 -8.72 -20.21 2.08
C HIS A 165 -7.81 -20.35 3.30
N VAL A 166 -8.32 -20.89 4.41
CA VAL A 166 -7.57 -20.99 5.66
C VAL A 166 -7.67 -22.38 6.25
N GLU A 167 -6.52 -22.89 6.65
CA GLU A 167 -6.39 -24.10 7.46
C GLU A 167 -5.79 -23.71 8.81
N VAL A 168 -6.42 -24.13 9.91
CA VAL A 168 -5.90 -23.89 11.26
C VAL A 168 -5.65 -25.22 11.98
N LYS A 169 -4.39 -25.47 12.35
CA LYS A 169 -3.93 -26.68 13.05
C LYS A 169 -3.16 -26.29 14.31
N GLY A 170 -3.75 -26.50 15.48
CA GLY A 170 -3.18 -26.04 16.75
C GLY A 170 -3.00 -24.50 16.75
N SER A 171 -1.75 -24.05 16.90
CA SER A 171 -1.34 -22.64 16.78
C SER A 171 -0.94 -22.23 15.36
N SER A 172 -0.88 -23.17 14.41
CA SER A 172 -0.48 -22.91 13.04
C SER A 172 -1.68 -22.51 12.19
N ILE A 173 -1.51 -21.46 11.39
CA ILE A 173 -2.49 -20.87 10.50
C ILE A 173 -1.87 -20.85 9.11
N ARG A 174 -2.49 -21.51 8.14
CA ARG A 174 -2.06 -21.48 6.75
C ARG A 174 -3.11 -20.79 5.90
N PHE A 175 -2.70 -19.74 5.21
CA PHE A 175 -3.50 -19.02 4.22
C PHE A 175 -3.11 -19.49 2.82
N GLN A 176 -4.07 -20.00 2.06
CA GLN A 176 -3.89 -20.38 0.65
C GLN A 176 -4.98 -19.75 -0.22
N PHE A 177 -4.59 -18.83 -1.10
CA PHE A 177 -5.55 -18.11 -1.97
C PHE A 177 -4.88 -17.45 -3.17
N ARG A 178 -5.70 -17.16 -4.18
CA ARG A 178 -5.30 -16.39 -5.36
C ARG A 178 -5.46 -14.89 -5.11
N GLY A 179 -4.36 -14.17 -5.05
CA GLY A 179 -4.31 -12.74 -4.77
C GLY A 179 -4.42 -11.85 -6.00
N LYS A 180 -4.06 -10.57 -5.82
CA LYS A 180 -4.05 -9.55 -6.88
C LYS A 180 -3.20 -10.01 -8.08
N ARG A 181 -3.75 -9.84 -9.29
CA ARG A 181 -3.15 -10.30 -10.57
C ARG A 181 -2.97 -11.82 -10.66
N GLY A 182 -3.72 -12.57 -9.86
CA GLY A 182 -3.71 -14.03 -9.93
C GLY A 182 -2.49 -14.69 -9.30
N VAL A 183 -1.71 -13.96 -8.51
CA VAL A 183 -0.56 -14.50 -7.78
C VAL A 183 -1.06 -15.44 -6.68
N GLU A 184 -0.59 -16.68 -6.68
CA GLU A 184 -0.88 -17.63 -5.60
C GLU A 184 -0.13 -17.25 -4.33
N HIS A 185 -0.85 -17.18 -3.22
CA HIS A 185 -0.30 -16.95 -1.90
C HIS A 185 -0.41 -18.21 -1.06
N ASN A 186 0.70 -18.61 -0.44
CA ASN A 186 0.76 -19.64 0.58
C ASN A 186 1.58 -19.09 1.76
N VAL A 187 0.89 -18.62 2.80
CA VAL A 187 1.51 -17.95 3.95
C VAL A 187 1.16 -18.72 5.21
N THR A 188 2.17 -19.09 5.99
CA THR A 188 2.00 -19.75 7.28
C THR A 188 2.37 -18.80 8.41
N LEU A 189 1.56 -18.78 9.47
CA LEU A 189 1.75 -18.01 10.69
C LEU A 189 1.55 -18.95 11.88
N ASN A 190 2.44 -18.89 12.87
CA ASN A 190 2.29 -19.63 14.12
C ASN A 190 2.00 -18.64 15.24
N ASP A 191 0.74 -18.56 15.67
CA ASP A 191 0.31 -17.75 16.81
C ASP A 191 -0.93 -18.41 17.42
N ARG A 192 -0.80 -18.87 18.68
CA ARG A 192 -1.87 -19.60 19.36
C ARG A 192 -3.14 -18.77 19.52
N ARG A 193 -3.01 -17.48 19.84
CA ARG A 193 -4.16 -16.62 20.09
C ARG A 193 -4.85 -16.25 18.79
N LEU A 194 -4.11 -15.83 17.77
CA LEU A 194 -4.67 -15.51 16.46
C LEU A 194 -5.33 -16.75 15.83
N ALA A 195 -4.74 -17.94 15.99
CA ALA A 195 -5.32 -19.20 15.53
C ALA A 195 -6.67 -19.49 16.21
N ASN A 196 -6.74 -19.33 17.53
CA ASN A 196 -7.99 -19.52 18.28
C ASN A 196 -9.06 -18.50 17.89
N LEU A 197 -8.69 -17.24 17.66
CA LEU A 197 -9.63 -16.21 17.21
C LEU A 197 -10.11 -16.47 15.77
N LEU A 198 -9.23 -16.94 14.88
CA LEU A 198 -9.62 -17.33 13.53
C LEU A 198 -10.62 -18.49 13.53
N LYS A 199 -10.40 -19.52 14.36
CA LYS A 199 -11.35 -20.63 14.51
C LYS A 199 -12.75 -20.14 14.89
N ARG A 200 -12.83 -19.23 15.87
CA ARG A 200 -14.09 -18.61 16.28
C ARG A 200 -14.75 -17.81 15.17
N CYS A 201 -13.97 -17.14 14.32
CA CYS A 201 -14.52 -16.46 13.14
C CYS A 201 -15.07 -17.47 12.11
N MET A 202 -14.41 -18.63 11.94
CA MET A 202 -14.82 -19.70 11.03
C MET A 202 -16.07 -20.46 11.51
N GLU A 203 -16.33 -20.49 12.82
CA GLU A 203 -17.54 -21.07 13.42
C GLU A 203 -18.80 -20.25 13.12
N LEU A 204 -18.66 -18.95 12.80
CA LEU A 204 -19.79 -18.12 12.42
C LEU A 204 -20.36 -18.57 11.06
N PRO A 205 -21.69 -18.68 10.92
CA PRO A 205 -22.31 -19.18 9.70
C PRO A 205 -22.07 -18.21 8.54
N GLY A 206 -21.58 -18.72 7.41
CA GLY A 206 -21.30 -17.93 6.21
C GLY A 206 -20.03 -18.38 5.51
N GLN A 207 -19.72 -17.75 4.37
CA GLN A 207 -18.49 -18.03 3.64
C GLN A 207 -17.35 -17.06 3.99
N ALA A 208 -17.67 -15.85 4.44
CA ALA A 208 -16.69 -14.82 4.76
C ALA A 208 -15.90 -15.21 6.00
N LEU A 209 -14.57 -15.08 5.94
CA LEU A 209 -13.71 -15.45 7.05
C LEU A 209 -13.80 -14.46 8.22
N PHE A 210 -13.82 -13.16 7.93
CA PHE A 210 -13.88 -12.12 8.95
C PHE A 210 -15.29 -11.53 9.00
N GLN A 211 -15.98 -11.86 10.07
CA GLN A 211 -17.33 -11.42 10.37
C GLN A 211 -17.51 -11.34 11.89
N TYR A 212 -18.44 -10.50 12.34
CA TYR A 212 -18.81 -10.35 13.74
C TYR A 212 -20.33 -10.29 13.88
N LEU A 213 -20.80 -10.49 15.10
CA LEU A 213 -22.20 -10.25 15.49
C LEU A 213 -22.26 -8.91 16.21
N ASP A 214 -23.24 -8.07 15.86
CA ASP A 214 -23.55 -6.86 16.62
C ASP A 214 -24.38 -7.18 17.88
N ALA A 215 -24.79 -6.13 18.60
CA ALA A 215 -25.59 -6.26 19.82
C ALA A 215 -26.97 -6.91 19.59
N ASP A 216 -27.51 -6.80 18.38
CA ASP A 216 -28.79 -7.37 17.98
C ASP A 216 -28.63 -8.80 17.40
N GLY A 217 -27.41 -9.33 17.40
CA GLY A 217 -27.08 -10.64 16.84
C GLY A 217 -27.05 -10.65 15.31
N GLN A 218 -27.05 -9.49 14.65
CA GLN A 218 -26.92 -9.41 13.19
C GLN A 218 -25.46 -9.58 12.78
N ARG A 219 -25.27 -10.28 11.65
CA ARG A 219 -23.95 -10.58 11.10
C ARG A 219 -23.47 -9.45 10.21
N HIS A 220 -22.23 -9.03 10.42
CA HIS A 220 -21.57 -8.03 9.60
C HIS A 220 -20.23 -8.56 9.09
N SER A 221 -19.96 -8.35 7.80
CA SER A 221 -18.66 -8.67 7.20
C SER A 221 -17.68 -7.51 7.34
N VAL A 222 -16.41 -7.80 7.55
CA VAL A 222 -15.39 -6.76 7.67
C VAL A 222 -14.97 -6.21 6.30
N GLY A 223 -15.14 -4.91 6.09
CA GLY A 223 -14.69 -4.20 4.89
C GLY A 223 -13.31 -3.55 5.02
N SER A 224 -12.65 -3.29 3.89
CA SER A 224 -11.37 -2.57 3.88
C SER A 224 -11.47 -1.11 4.34
N ALA A 225 -12.65 -0.49 4.16
CA ALA A 225 -12.90 0.87 4.63
C ALA A 225 -12.91 0.92 6.16
N GLU A 226 -13.64 0.00 6.79
CA GLU A 226 -13.71 -0.13 8.25
C GLU A 226 -12.34 -0.39 8.86
N VAL A 227 -11.50 -1.25 8.26
CA VAL A 227 -10.16 -1.51 8.79
C VAL A 227 -9.27 -0.27 8.72
N ASN A 228 -9.31 0.50 7.62
CA ASN A 228 -8.52 1.73 7.55
C ASN A 228 -9.05 2.80 8.51
N GLN A 229 -10.37 2.91 8.70
CA GLN A 229 -10.95 3.80 9.70
C GLN A 229 -10.52 3.41 11.11
N PHE A 230 -10.51 2.11 11.42
CA PHE A 230 -10.04 1.61 12.71
C PHE A 230 -8.55 1.94 12.95
N LEU A 231 -7.70 1.78 11.93
CA LEU A 231 -6.29 2.20 12.00
C LEU A 231 -6.15 3.70 12.27
N GLN A 232 -6.93 4.53 11.59
CA GLN A 232 -6.93 5.98 11.82
C GLN A 232 -7.36 6.34 13.25
N GLN A 233 -8.41 5.70 13.77
CA GLN A 233 -8.88 5.90 15.13
C GLN A 233 -7.83 5.55 16.19
N LEU A 234 -7.09 4.44 16.01
CA LEU A 234 -6.06 4.03 16.97
C LEU A 234 -4.80 4.88 16.91
N THR A 235 -4.42 5.33 15.71
CA THR A 235 -3.16 6.05 15.49
C THR A 235 -3.29 7.56 15.56
N GLY A 236 -4.49 8.10 15.38
CA GLY A 236 -4.72 9.54 15.24
C GLY A 236 -4.14 10.14 13.96
N ALA A 237 -3.80 9.31 12.98
CA ALA A 237 -3.14 9.71 11.73
C ALA A 237 -3.67 8.91 10.54
N ASP A 238 -3.48 9.42 9.32
CA ASP A 238 -3.97 8.84 8.07
C ASP A 238 -3.19 7.58 7.61
N PHE A 239 -2.73 6.74 8.54
CA PHE A 239 -2.10 5.46 8.24
C PHE A 239 -3.10 4.45 7.69
N THR A 240 -2.60 3.61 6.78
CA THR A 240 -3.37 2.63 6.04
C THR A 240 -2.67 1.28 6.06
N ALA A 241 -3.38 0.24 5.60
CA ALA A 241 -2.77 -1.07 5.43
C ALA A 241 -1.55 -1.10 4.47
N LYS A 242 -1.35 -0.07 3.64
CA LYS A 242 -0.19 0.04 2.75
C LYS A 242 1.08 0.41 3.52
N ASP A 243 0.96 1.16 4.60
CA ASP A 243 2.09 1.65 5.39
C ASP A 243 2.83 0.47 6.04
N TYR A 244 2.12 -0.50 6.64
CA TYR A 244 2.68 -1.78 7.12
C TYR A 244 3.55 -2.49 6.08
N ARG A 245 3.04 -2.63 4.85
CA ARG A 245 3.78 -3.32 3.78
C ARG A 245 4.98 -2.53 3.26
N THR A 246 4.96 -1.21 3.38
CA THR A 246 6.07 -0.35 2.96
C THR A 246 7.15 -0.33 4.04
N TRP A 247 6.74 -0.30 5.31
CA TRP A 247 7.60 -0.47 6.48
C TRP A 247 8.33 -1.81 6.44
N ALA A 248 7.60 -2.92 6.41
CA ALA A 248 8.18 -4.27 6.36
C ALA A 248 9.03 -4.53 5.10
N GLY A 249 8.65 -3.92 3.96
CA GLY A 249 9.45 -4.02 2.74
C GLY A 249 10.80 -3.32 2.86
N SER A 250 10.83 -2.19 3.57
CA SER A 250 12.04 -1.40 3.78
C SER A 250 12.91 -1.97 4.89
N SER A 251 12.32 -2.50 5.97
CA SER A 251 13.05 -3.11 7.09
C SER A 251 13.81 -4.33 6.61
N LEU A 252 13.12 -5.22 5.90
CA LEU A 252 13.70 -6.43 5.32
C LEU A 252 14.80 -6.09 4.29
N ALA A 253 14.58 -5.08 3.44
CA ALA A 253 15.61 -4.68 2.47
C ALA A 253 16.88 -4.17 3.17
N LEU A 254 16.72 -3.35 4.21
CA LEU A 254 17.85 -2.82 4.98
C LEU A 254 18.59 -3.93 5.71
N ASP A 255 17.86 -4.81 6.40
CA ASP A 255 18.43 -5.92 7.17
C ASP A 255 19.24 -6.87 6.29
N LEU A 256 18.73 -7.19 5.10
CA LEU A 256 19.41 -8.07 4.15
C LEU A 256 20.62 -7.42 3.45
N LEU A 257 20.58 -6.11 3.21
CA LEU A 257 21.66 -5.39 2.52
C LEU A 257 22.81 -5.03 3.47
N ARG A 258 22.49 -4.66 4.71
CA ARG A 258 23.45 -4.18 5.71
C ARG A 258 24.68 -5.08 5.92
N PRO A 259 24.58 -6.42 5.97
CA PRO A 259 25.75 -7.28 6.19
C PRO A 259 26.57 -7.54 4.91
N LEU A 260 26.12 -7.06 3.75
CA LEU A 260 26.77 -7.37 2.47
C LEU A 260 27.80 -6.31 2.08
N ALA A 261 28.86 -6.74 1.38
CA ALA A 261 29.82 -5.83 0.78
C ALA A 261 29.16 -5.01 -0.35
N TRP A 262 29.46 -3.72 -0.42
CA TRP A 262 28.96 -2.80 -1.46
C TRP A 262 29.97 -2.57 -2.59
N GLU A 263 31.14 -3.20 -2.49
CA GLU A 263 32.17 -3.18 -3.52
C GLU A 263 32.51 -4.58 -4.01
N PRO A 264 32.83 -4.75 -5.31
CA PRO A 264 32.77 -3.71 -6.36
C PRO A 264 31.33 -3.34 -6.75
N GLU A 265 31.14 -2.15 -7.34
CA GLU A 265 29.81 -1.59 -7.69
C GLU A 265 28.93 -2.55 -8.52
N ALA A 266 29.55 -3.30 -9.43
CA ALA A 266 28.85 -4.29 -10.25
C ALA A 266 28.19 -5.39 -9.39
N GLU A 267 28.87 -5.83 -8.33
CA GLU A 267 28.35 -6.83 -7.42
C GLU A 267 27.26 -6.23 -6.52
N ALA A 268 27.44 -5.00 -6.02
CA ALA A 268 26.40 -4.30 -5.27
C ALA A 268 25.09 -4.14 -6.06
N LYS A 269 25.16 -3.80 -7.35
CA LYS A 269 23.98 -3.75 -8.23
C LYS A 269 23.29 -5.12 -8.36
N ARG A 270 24.06 -6.21 -8.45
CA ARG A 270 23.52 -7.59 -8.50
C ARG A 270 22.84 -7.96 -7.19
N GLN A 271 23.45 -7.61 -6.05
CA GLN A 271 22.90 -7.85 -4.72
C GLN A 271 21.61 -7.07 -4.50
N VAL A 272 21.57 -5.77 -4.82
CA VAL A 272 20.34 -4.96 -4.78
C VAL A 272 19.23 -5.61 -5.62
N ALA A 273 19.53 -6.05 -6.84
CA ALA A 273 18.54 -6.71 -7.68
C ALA A 273 18.03 -8.03 -7.07
N ALA A 274 18.90 -8.80 -6.41
CA ALA A 274 18.53 -10.03 -5.70
C ALA A 274 17.65 -9.76 -4.48
N ILE A 275 18.04 -8.81 -3.62
CA ILE A 275 17.27 -8.44 -2.43
C ILE A 275 15.90 -7.86 -2.82
N VAL A 276 15.84 -6.99 -3.83
CA VAL A 276 14.55 -6.48 -4.35
C VAL A 276 13.65 -7.64 -4.82
N ARG A 277 14.19 -8.68 -5.47
CA ARG A 277 13.40 -9.87 -5.84
C ARG A 277 12.90 -10.62 -4.60
N GLN A 278 13.72 -10.80 -3.59
CA GLN A 278 13.35 -11.48 -2.34
C GLN A 278 12.22 -10.73 -1.60
N VAL A 279 12.36 -9.42 -1.42
CA VAL A 279 11.32 -8.56 -0.81
C VAL A 279 10.04 -8.59 -1.67
N ALA A 280 10.17 -8.55 -2.99
CA ALA A 280 9.03 -8.62 -3.90
C ALA A 280 8.26 -9.94 -3.75
N THR A 281 8.96 -11.07 -3.63
CA THR A 281 8.35 -12.39 -3.35
C THR A 281 7.63 -12.39 -2.01
N ARG A 282 8.28 -11.92 -0.93
CA ARG A 282 7.67 -11.82 0.41
C ARG A 282 6.37 -11.01 0.38
N LEU A 283 6.35 -9.90 -0.36
CA LEU A 283 5.19 -9.02 -0.46
C LEU A 283 4.17 -9.46 -1.54
N GLY A 284 4.48 -10.45 -2.38
CA GLY A 284 3.68 -10.83 -3.55
C GLY A 284 3.52 -9.68 -4.55
N ASN A 285 4.63 -9.03 -4.92
CA ASN A 285 4.74 -7.94 -5.91
C ASN A 285 5.71 -8.33 -7.04
N THR A 286 5.67 -7.62 -8.17
CA THR A 286 6.78 -7.66 -9.13
C THR A 286 7.98 -6.86 -8.60
N PRO A 287 9.23 -7.22 -8.94
CA PRO A 287 10.43 -6.50 -8.49
C PRO A 287 10.40 -4.99 -8.76
N ALA A 288 9.98 -4.58 -9.96
CA ALA A 288 9.91 -3.17 -10.34
C ALA A 288 8.92 -2.36 -9.45
N VAL A 289 7.75 -2.94 -9.17
CA VAL A 289 6.77 -2.32 -8.25
C VAL A 289 7.28 -2.34 -6.81
N CYS A 290 7.98 -3.40 -6.39
CA CYS A 290 8.55 -3.48 -5.05
C CYS A 290 9.58 -2.38 -4.81
N ARG A 291 10.56 -2.26 -5.72
CA ARG A 291 11.60 -1.24 -5.67
C ARG A 291 11.02 0.17 -5.61
N ARG A 292 10.05 0.48 -6.49
CA ARG A 292 9.48 1.83 -6.59
C ARG A 292 8.50 2.17 -5.47
N CYS A 293 7.75 1.19 -4.96
CA CYS A 293 6.58 1.47 -4.13
C CYS A 293 6.66 0.91 -2.71
N TYR A 294 7.62 0.04 -2.37
CA TYR A 294 7.63 -0.66 -1.08
C TYR A 294 8.98 -0.64 -0.35
N ILE A 295 10.06 -0.30 -1.03
CA ILE A 295 11.39 -0.13 -0.44
C ILE A 295 11.71 1.36 -0.40
N HIS A 296 12.19 1.87 0.73
CA HIS A 296 12.67 3.24 0.86
C HIS A 296 13.92 3.46 -0.01
N PRO A 297 13.93 4.43 -0.95
CA PRO A 297 15.02 4.59 -1.92
C PRO A 297 16.36 4.86 -1.23
N ALA A 298 16.36 5.67 -0.18
CA ALA A 298 17.57 5.95 0.60
C ALA A 298 18.26 4.70 1.15
N VAL A 299 17.53 3.60 1.44
CA VAL A 299 18.15 2.32 1.86
C VAL A 299 19.06 1.77 0.75
N LEU A 300 18.58 1.81 -0.50
CA LEU A 300 19.34 1.31 -1.65
C LEU A 300 20.51 2.23 -2.00
N GLU A 301 20.31 3.54 -1.86
CA GLU A 301 21.34 4.56 -2.09
C GLU A 301 22.46 4.47 -1.05
N HIS A 302 22.11 4.39 0.23
CA HIS A 302 23.10 4.26 1.31
C HIS A 302 23.85 2.93 1.25
N TYR A 303 23.22 1.87 0.77
CA TYR A 303 23.90 0.60 0.53
C TYR A 303 24.97 0.76 -0.56
N ALA A 304 24.61 1.36 -1.70
CA ALA A 304 25.55 1.56 -2.81
C ALA A 304 26.75 2.45 -2.43
N LEU A 305 26.58 3.32 -1.43
CA LEU A 305 27.62 4.21 -0.91
C LEU A 305 28.37 3.62 0.31
N GLY A 306 28.09 2.38 0.72
CA GLY A 306 28.69 1.73 1.89
C GLY A 306 28.20 2.23 3.26
N ARG A 307 27.35 3.25 3.29
CA ARG A 307 26.89 3.93 4.51
C ARG A 307 25.97 3.07 5.39
N LEU A 308 25.38 1.99 4.86
CA LEU A 308 24.60 1.08 5.70
C LEU A 308 25.48 0.30 6.68
N ALA A 309 26.74 0.04 6.34
CA ALA A 309 27.68 -0.65 7.21
C ALA A 309 27.99 0.16 8.48
N ASP A 310 27.99 1.49 8.34
CA ASP A 310 28.30 2.44 9.42
C ASP A 310 27.13 2.69 10.38
N LEU A 311 25.94 2.15 10.07
CA LEU A 311 24.80 2.32 10.97
C LEU A 311 25.14 1.76 12.36
N PRO A 312 24.74 2.44 13.44
CA PRO A 312 25.00 1.93 14.78
C PRO A 312 24.23 0.63 15.01
N LYS A 313 24.78 -0.23 15.87
CA LYS A 313 24.03 -1.40 16.34
C LYS A 313 22.76 -0.92 17.04
N HIS A 314 21.63 -1.47 16.64
CA HIS A 314 20.36 -1.09 17.22
C HIS A 314 20.20 -1.74 18.59
N ARG A 315 19.58 -1.01 19.53
CA ARG A 315 19.16 -1.56 20.82
C ARG A 315 17.78 -2.20 20.69
N VAL A 316 17.47 -3.17 21.53
CA VAL A 316 16.11 -3.74 21.58
C VAL A 316 15.12 -2.64 21.93
N ARG A 317 14.04 -2.51 21.14
CA ARG A 317 12.94 -1.59 21.41
C ARG A 317 11.65 -2.40 21.51
N LYS A 318 10.98 -2.34 22.66
CA LYS A 318 9.74 -3.07 22.89
C LYS A 318 8.70 -2.71 21.82
N GLY A 319 8.14 -3.73 21.17
CA GLY A 319 7.11 -3.57 20.15
C GLY A 319 7.63 -3.38 18.72
N LEU A 320 8.95 -3.43 18.49
CA LEU A 320 9.56 -3.52 17.17
C LEU A 320 10.52 -4.72 17.09
N ASP A 321 10.56 -5.37 15.94
CA ASP A 321 11.53 -6.39 15.60
C ASP A 321 12.93 -5.79 15.34
N PRO A 322 14.03 -6.56 15.43
CA PRO A 322 15.39 -6.06 15.21
C PRO A 322 15.58 -5.28 13.89
N GLU A 323 15.06 -5.83 12.78
CA GLU A 323 15.08 -5.19 11.45
C GLU A 323 14.29 -3.86 11.42
N GLU A 324 13.19 -3.79 12.17
CA GLU A 324 12.35 -2.60 12.29
C GLU A 324 13.06 -1.51 13.10
N VAL A 325 13.79 -1.88 14.15
CA VAL A 325 14.61 -0.90 14.90
C VAL A 325 15.76 -0.39 14.03
N ALA A 326 16.41 -1.27 13.25
CA ALA A 326 17.48 -0.86 12.34
C ALA A 326 16.98 0.18 11.33
N LEU A 327 15.79 -0.02 10.76
CA LEU A 327 15.17 0.96 9.88
C LEU A 327 14.76 2.24 10.60
N LEU A 328 14.21 2.17 11.81
CA LEU A 328 13.87 3.36 12.59
C LEU A 328 15.10 4.25 12.81
N VAL A 329 16.21 3.66 13.25
CA VAL A 329 17.47 4.37 13.48
C VAL A 329 18.01 4.99 12.20
N PHE A 330 17.95 4.24 11.08
CA PHE A 330 18.34 4.75 9.78
C PHE A 330 17.51 5.98 9.37
N LEU A 331 16.18 5.93 9.53
CA LEU A 331 15.30 7.04 9.17
C LEU A 331 15.50 8.27 10.07
N GLN A 332 15.79 8.08 11.36
CA GLN A 332 16.12 9.17 12.28
C GLN A 332 17.41 9.88 11.84
N ALA A 333 18.45 9.12 11.49
CA ALA A 333 19.71 9.69 11.01
C ALA A 333 19.54 10.45 9.68
N LEU A 334 18.65 9.99 8.79
CA LEU A 334 18.31 10.72 7.57
C LEU A 334 17.60 12.05 7.86
N GLU A 335 16.62 12.06 8.77
CA GLU A 335 15.88 13.28 9.12
C GLU A 335 16.80 14.35 9.75
N GLU A 336 17.79 13.94 10.54
CA GLU A 336 18.80 14.84 11.11
C GLU A 336 19.69 15.47 10.01
N GLN A 337 20.02 14.72 8.96
CA GLN A 337 20.83 15.19 7.83
C GLN A 337 20.05 16.14 6.90
N ASP A 338 18.76 15.90 6.69
CA ASP A 338 17.89 16.72 5.84
C ASP A 338 17.41 18.01 6.54
N GLY A 339 17.49 18.05 7.88
CA GLY A 339 17.14 19.22 8.70
C GLY A 339 18.24 20.25 8.89
N HIS A 340 19.44 19.99 8.36
CA HIS A 340 20.59 20.91 8.28
C HIS A 340 20.80 21.38 6.83
#